data_AF-Q2H8I8-F1
#
_entry.id   AF-Q2H8I8-F1
#
_cell.length_a   1.000
_cell.length_b   1.000
_cell.length_c   1.000
_cell.angle_alpha   90.00
_cell.angle_beta   90.00
_cell.angle_gamma   90.00
#
_symmetry.space_group_name_H-M   'P 1'
#
loop_
_entity.id
_entity.type
_entity.pdbx_description
1 polymer ?
#
loop_
_entity_poly.entity_id
_entity_poly.type
_entity_poly.pdbx_seq_one_letter_code
_entity_poly.pdbx_strand_id
1 'polypeptide(L)'
;MALLGAWGSSRPDKTPEKRPAPAQLTIDEFRRGFLRGSISPWNHNEYLRAAYITLLEPENMDLGLLEVASKFAADVDRFKQRNSQLQDQPESRLAMSLTRVYQRDSQYYNFKRLLHYIPEMVNENLPTTYYSPDILKSEYSQNFWMLPNLRELPEPVQHPDLTFRERFTKTQFEDPERRLRFAFAVVQRYLRPGETRRRSWFISLAFASLQQQTMQLRSTQPQVAAYSETQSYFYIQLVHAALSGLIFIGGPKLVQEVSYPQFKATFNLSPSAWTDHYSPALWDSVQARAAFVPPDRKPLPDTMHAPKFWIGPTHHRAEAHFHRLGLIPELPAPEILHFHRAILLEDAKSIPNPDLPPVHHHHPRPPPSNTFTPTSSSTS
;
A
#
# COMPACT_ATOMS: atom_id res chain seq x y z
N MET A 1 -15.00 -76.85 -56.78
CA MET A 1 -15.11 -76.08 -58.04
C MET A 1 -16.10 -74.94 -57.82
N ALA A 2 -15.68 -73.67 -57.97
CA ALA A 2 -16.46 -72.43 -58.18
C ALA A 2 -17.63 -72.07 -57.19
N LEU A 3 -17.67 -70.92 -56.48
CA LEU A 3 -17.84 -69.49 -56.92
C LEU A 3 -19.27 -69.23 -57.48
N LEU A 4 -20.09 -68.24 -57.08
CA LEU A 4 -20.05 -67.01 -56.23
C LEU A 4 -21.46 -66.77 -55.59
N GLY A 5 -21.81 -65.77 -54.75
CA GLY A 5 -21.12 -64.59 -54.16
C GLY A 5 -22.12 -63.61 -53.47
N ALA A 6 -21.68 -62.37 -53.15
CA ALA A 6 -22.43 -61.16 -52.72
C ALA A 6 -23.35 -61.19 -51.46
N TRP A 7 -22.94 -60.48 -50.39
CA TRP A 7 -23.80 -60.02 -49.28
C TRP A 7 -23.78 -58.48 -49.21
N GLY A 8 -24.95 -57.84 -49.30
CA GLY A 8 -25.14 -56.40 -49.05
C GLY A 8 -25.79 -56.18 -47.68
N SER A 9 -25.15 -55.40 -46.80
CA SER A 9 -25.54 -55.32 -45.38
C SER A 9 -26.54 -54.17 -45.10
N SER A 10 -27.57 -54.46 -44.32
CA SER A 10 -28.54 -53.45 -43.84
C SER A 10 -28.01 -52.66 -42.64
N ARG A 11 -28.40 -51.38 -42.54
CA ARG A 11 -28.71 -50.73 -41.25
C ARG A 11 -29.53 -49.44 -41.46
N PRO A 12 -30.59 -49.21 -40.65
CA PRO A 12 -31.37 -47.97 -40.72
C PRO A 12 -30.69 -46.82 -39.97
N ASP A 13 -31.08 -45.62 -40.37
CA ASP A 13 -30.57 -44.33 -39.90
C ASP A 13 -30.80 -44.11 -38.39
N LYS A 14 -29.83 -43.46 -37.74
CA LYS A 14 -29.93 -42.98 -36.36
C LYS A 14 -29.41 -41.54 -36.31
N THR A 15 -30.33 -40.59 -36.35
CA THR A 15 -30.06 -39.16 -36.13
C THR A 15 -29.43 -38.97 -34.74
N PRO A 16 -28.28 -38.29 -34.61
CA PRO A 16 -27.62 -38.12 -33.31
C PRO A 16 -28.37 -37.09 -32.45
N GLU A 17 -28.88 -37.56 -31.32
CA GLU A 17 -29.53 -36.74 -30.30
C GLU A 17 -28.54 -35.69 -29.74
N LYS A 18 -28.85 -34.42 -30.00
CA LYS A 18 -28.00 -33.28 -29.64
C LYS A 18 -28.10 -33.03 -28.14
N ARG A 19 -27.13 -33.54 -27.35
CA ARG A 19 -27.04 -33.21 -25.91
C ARG A 19 -27.12 -31.68 -25.73
N PRO A 20 -27.99 -31.15 -24.85
CA PRO A 20 -28.00 -29.73 -24.56
C PRO A 20 -26.65 -29.33 -23.96
N ALA A 21 -26.12 -28.18 -24.41
CA ALA A 21 -24.93 -27.61 -23.80
C ALA A 21 -25.20 -27.31 -22.31
N PRO A 22 -24.22 -27.48 -21.41
CA PRO A 22 -24.41 -27.20 -20.00
C PRO A 22 -24.88 -25.76 -19.81
N ALA A 23 -25.99 -25.58 -19.09
CA ALA A 23 -26.54 -24.27 -18.79
C ALA A 23 -25.50 -23.45 -18.03
N GLN A 24 -25.11 -22.31 -18.60
CA GLN A 24 -24.17 -21.41 -17.95
C GLN A 24 -24.87 -20.75 -16.78
N LEU A 25 -24.37 -21.02 -15.56
CA LEU A 25 -24.81 -20.35 -14.34
C LEU A 25 -24.90 -18.84 -14.57
N THR A 26 -25.99 -18.22 -14.14
CA THR A 26 -26.10 -16.75 -14.06
C THR A 26 -25.04 -16.18 -13.10
N ILE A 27 -24.82 -14.87 -13.12
CA ILE A 27 -23.87 -14.20 -12.22
C ILE A 27 -24.25 -14.48 -10.74
N ASP A 28 -25.53 -14.39 -10.39
CA ASP A 28 -26.01 -14.63 -9.03
C ASP A 28 -25.92 -16.09 -8.59
N GLU A 29 -26.20 -17.04 -9.49
CA GLU A 29 -26.02 -18.47 -9.21
C GLU A 29 -24.55 -18.82 -9.01
N PHE A 30 -23.67 -18.30 -9.86
CA PHE A 30 -22.24 -18.47 -9.73
C PHE A 30 -21.72 -17.85 -8.42
N ARG A 31 -22.10 -16.60 -8.09
CA ARG A 31 -21.75 -15.93 -6.83
C ARG A 31 -22.20 -16.73 -5.62
N ARG A 32 -23.46 -17.21 -5.61
CA ARG A 32 -23.98 -18.06 -4.53
C ARG A 32 -23.22 -19.38 -4.43
N GLY A 33 -22.83 -19.98 -5.55
CA GLY A 33 -21.99 -21.17 -5.57
C GLY A 33 -20.59 -20.94 -4.99
N PHE A 34 -19.94 -19.84 -5.37
CA PHE A 34 -18.63 -19.42 -4.86
C PHE A 34 -18.68 -19.20 -3.34
N LEU A 35 -19.60 -18.38 -2.85
CA LEU A 35 -19.72 -18.12 -1.41
C LEU A 35 -20.08 -19.39 -0.60
N ARG A 36 -20.74 -20.38 -1.20
CA ARG A 36 -21.12 -21.64 -0.55
C ARG A 36 -20.07 -22.76 -0.66
N GLY A 37 -19.00 -22.61 -1.43
CA GLY A 37 -18.04 -23.70 -1.67
C GLY A 37 -18.51 -24.76 -2.68
N SER A 38 -19.56 -24.48 -3.47
CA SER A 38 -20.25 -25.50 -4.27
C SER A 38 -19.98 -25.43 -5.79
N ILE A 39 -18.94 -24.71 -6.21
CA ILE A 39 -18.50 -24.72 -7.62
C ILE A 39 -17.59 -25.94 -7.84
N SER A 40 -17.95 -26.77 -8.81
CA SER A 40 -17.11 -27.86 -9.32
C SER A 40 -17.38 -28.07 -10.82
N PRO A 41 -16.35 -28.23 -11.67
CA PRO A 41 -14.93 -28.14 -11.35
C PRO A 41 -14.51 -26.69 -11.05
N TRP A 42 -13.56 -26.52 -10.13
CA TRP A 42 -12.87 -25.25 -9.94
C TRP A 42 -11.58 -25.26 -10.75
N ASN A 43 -11.47 -24.31 -11.67
CA ASN A 43 -10.34 -24.18 -12.59
C ASN A 43 -9.99 -22.70 -12.78
N HIS A 44 -8.92 -22.42 -13.52
CA HIS A 44 -8.46 -21.05 -13.79
C HIS A 44 -9.56 -20.14 -14.35
N ASN A 45 -10.45 -20.66 -15.20
CA ASN A 45 -11.55 -19.89 -15.78
C ASN A 45 -12.55 -19.43 -14.70
N GLU A 46 -12.95 -20.33 -13.80
CA GLU A 46 -13.90 -20.00 -12.72
C GLU A 46 -13.23 -19.15 -11.62
N TYR A 47 -11.93 -19.31 -11.36
CA TYR A 47 -11.16 -18.41 -10.48
C TYR A 47 -11.16 -16.97 -11.03
N LEU A 48 -10.82 -16.79 -12.31
CA LEU A 48 -10.87 -15.48 -12.97
C LEU A 48 -12.28 -14.90 -13.01
N ARG A 49 -13.30 -15.75 -13.17
CA ARG A 49 -14.71 -15.35 -13.15
C ARG A 49 -15.14 -14.87 -11.78
N ALA A 50 -14.71 -15.54 -10.71
CA ALA A 50 -14.94 -15.10 -9.34
C ALA A 50 -14.26 -13.75 -9.07
N ALA A 51 -12.98 -13.60 -9.44
CA ALA A 51 -12.25 -12.35 -9.30
C ALA A 51 -12.92 -11.18 -10.04
N TYR A 52 -13.35 -11.42 -11.28
CA TYR A 52 -14.09 -10.46 -12.09
C TYR A 52 -15.44 -10.06 -11.48
N ILE A 53 -16.20 -11.02 -10.97
CA ILE A 53 -17.48 -10.73 -10.30
C ILE A 53 -17.23 -9.94 -9.01
N THR A 54 -16.20 -10.28 -8.22
CA THR A 54 -15.84 -9.54 -7.01
C THR A 54 -15.50 -8.08 -7.30
N LEU A 55 -14.77 -7.78 -8.38
CA LEU A 55 -14.46 -6.39 -8.78
C LEU A 55 -15.69 -5.57 -9.20
N LEU A 56 -16.75 -6.23 -9.66
CA LEU A 56 -17.99 -5.59 -10.12
C LEU A 56 -19.11 -5.60 -9.06
N GLU A 57 -18.85 -6.07 -7.84
CA GLU A 57 -19.84 -6.00 -6.76
C GLU A 57 -20.08 -4.53 -6.38
N PRO A 58 -21.35 -4.06 -6.30
CA PRO A 58 -21.66 -2.69 -5.88
C PRO A 58 -21.07 -2.32 -4.50
N GLU A 59 -20.91 -3.32 -3.63
CA GLU A 59 -20.29 -3.20 -2.29
C GLU A 59 -18.78 -2.89 -2.37
N ASN A 60 -18.11 -3.24 -3.47
CA ASN A 60 -16.67 -3.09 -3.67
C ASN A 60 -16.30 -1.89 -4.56
N MET A 61 -17.26 -1.24 -5.20
CA MET A 61 -17.05 -0.06 -6.07
C MET A 61 -16.44 1.15 -5.35
N ASP A 62 -16.63 1.25 -4.03
CA ASP A 62 -16.09 2.33 -3.19
C ASP A 62 -14.72 1.97 -2.55
N LEU A 63 -14.18 0.76 -2.83
CA LEU A 63 -12.92 0.25 -2.27
C LEU A 63 -11.72 0.42 -3.23
N GLY A 64 -10.52 0.44 -2.68
CA GLY A 64 -9.27 0.37 -3.44
C GLY A 64 -9.00 -1.02 -4.00
N LEU A 65 -8.30 -1.13 -5.13
CA LEU A 65 -8.00 -2.41 -5.79
C LEU A 65 -7.29 -3.39 -4.86
N LEU A 66 -6.35 -2.92 -4.04
CA LEU A 66 -5.68 -3.76 -3.03
C LEU A 66 -6.66 -4.31 -1.97
N GLU A 67 -7.65 -3.53 -1.55
CA GLU A 67 -8.67 -3.94 -0.58
C GLU A 67 -9.62 -4.98 -1.20
N VAL A 68 -10.05 -4.77 -2.45
CA VAL A 68 -10.86 -5.73 -3.20
C VAL A 68 -10.08 -7.03 -3.45
N ALA A 69 -8.78 -6.95 -3.74
CA ALA A 69 -7.91 -8.11 -3.90
C ALA A 69 -7.73 -8.88 -2.57
N SER A 70 -7.57 -8.19 -1.44
CA SER A 70 -7.51 -8.82 -0.10
C SER A 70 -8.84 -9.48 0.28
N LYS A 71 -9.97 -8.83 0.01
CA LYS A 71 -11.31 -9.42 0.19
C LYS A 71 -11.50 -10.66 -0.69
N PHE A 72 -11.11 -10.59 -1.96
CA PHE A 72 -11.19 -11.71 -2.89
C PHE A 72 -10.36 -12.91 -2.40
N ALA A 73 -9.11 -12.69 -1.97
CA ALA A 73 -8.27 -13.75 -1.40
C ALA A 73 -8.94 -14.42 -0.19
N ALA A 74 -9.46 -13.62 0.77
CA ALA A 74 -10.17 -14.17 1.93
C ALA A 74 -11.44 -14.94 1.58
N ASP A 75 -12.18 -14.53 0.53
CA ASP A 75 -13.36 -15.25 0.05
C ASP A 75 -12.99 -16.53 -0.72
N VAL A 76 -11.84 -16.57 -1.41
CA VAL A 76 -11.24 -17.77 -2.01
C VAL A 76 -10.81 -18.77 -0.93
N ASP A 77 -10.16 -18.34 0.15
CA ASP A 77 -9.76 -19.23 1.24
C ASP A 77 -10.97 -19.86 1.94
N ARG A 78 -12.03 -19.07 2.15
CA ARG A 78 -13.33 -19.56 2.64
C ARG A 78 -13.97 -20.55 1.67
N PHE A 79 -13.84 -20.35 0.37
CA PHE A 79 -14.31 -21.29 -0.65
C PHE A 79 -13.55 -22.63 -0.55
N LYS A 80 -12.21 -22.61 -0.45
CA LYS A 80 -11.37 -23.81 -0.27
C LYS A 80 -11.70 -24.57 1.01
N GLN A 81 -11.88 -23.86 2.14
CA GLN A 81 -12.29 -24.47 3.41
C GLN A 81 -13.65 -25.19 3.34
N ARG A 82 -14.56 -24.71 2.48
CA ARG A 82 -15.90 -25.31 2.27
C ARG A 82 -15.92 -26.39 1.19
N ASN A 83 -14.96 -26.36 0.25
CA ASN A 83 -14.88 -27.30 -0.85
C ASN A 83 -13.76 -28.33 -0.62
N SER A 84 -14.13 -29.46 0.00
CA SER A 84 -13.20 -30.53 0.40
C SER A 84 -12.42 -31.20 -0.75
N GLN A 85 -12.74 -30.91 -2.02
CA GLN A 85 -12.05 -31.45 -3.18
C GLN A 85 -10.83 -30.62 -3.64
N LEU A 86 -10.57 -29.46 -3.02
CA LEU A 86 -9.66 -28.44 -3.57
C LEU A 86 -8.48 -28.04 -2.67
N GLN A 87 -8.18 -28.78 -1.61
CA GLN A 87 -7.11 -28.41 -0.65
C GLN A 87 -5.71 -28.32 -1.29
N ASP A 88 -5.45 -29.02 -2.40
CA ASP A 88 -4.12 -29.11 -3.04
C ASP A 88 -3.98 -28.35 -4.39
N GLN A 89 -4.91 -27.46 -4.78
CA GLN A 89 -4.82 -26.73 -6.05
C GLN A 89 -4.05 -25.39 -5.91
N PRO A 90 -2.86 -25.24 -6.54
CA PRO A 90 -2.15 -23.96 -6.56
C PRO A 90 -2.78 -23.01 -7.60
N GLU A 91 -3.36 -21.90 -7.14
CA GLU A 91 -4.09 -20.97 -8.02
C GLU A 91 -3.18 -19.97 -8.75
N SER A 92 -3.62 -19.59 -9.95
CA SER A 92 -2.91 -18.67 -10.83
C SER A 92 -2.95 -17.23 -10.32
N ARG A 93 -1.76 -16.72 -9.95
CA ARG A 93 -1.56 -15.39 -9.35
C ARG A 93 -1.67 -14.27 -10.39
N LEU A 94 -2.90 -13.92 -10.79
CA LEU A 94 -3.16 -12.84 -11.73
C LEU A 94 -4.01 -11.69 -11.13
N ALA A 95 -3.57 -11.17 -9.99
CA ALA A 95 -3.94 -9.81 -9.57
C ALA A 95 -3.53 -8.74 -10.63
N MET A 96 -2.52 -9.06 -11.44
CA MET A 96 -1.88 -8.19 -12.44
C MET A 96 -2.75 -7.82 -13.65
N SER A 97 -3.73 -8.64 -14.01
CA SER A 97 -4.62 -8.39 -15.16
C SER A 97 -5.91 -7.67 -14.77
N LEU A 98 -6.31 -7.77 -13.51
CA LEU A 98 -7.56 -7.23 -12.99
C LEU A 98 -7.59 -5.70 -12.95
N THR A 99 -6.42 -5.07 -12.80
CA THR A 99 -6.18 -3.63 -12.98
C THR A 99 -6.71 -3.09 -14.31
N ARG A 100 -6.54 -3.86 -15.40
CA ARG A 100 -7.02 -3.49 -16.75
C ARG A 100 -8.55 -3.57 -16.89
N VAL A 101 -9.22 -4.24 -15.95
CA VAL A 101 -10.67 -4.45 -15.95
C VAL A 101 -11.38 -3.38 -15.13
N TYR A 102 -10.82 -3.04 -13.97
CA TYR A 102 -11.36 -2.03 -13.05
C TYR A 102 -11.42 -0.61 -13.66
N GLN A 103 -10.55 -0.33 -14.64
CA GLN A 103 -10.48 0.97 -15.33
C GLN A 103 -11.46 1.11 -16.51
N ARG A 104 -12.36 0.15 -16.74
CA ARG A 104 -13.24 0.15 -17.91
C ARG A 104 -14.71 0.30 -17.52
N ASP A 105 -15.36 1.26 -18.16
CA ASP A 105 -16.76 1.62 -17.97
C ASP A 105 -17.71 0.40 -17.94
N SER A 106 -18.80 0.56 -17.20
CA SER A 106 -19.81 -0.41 -16.70
C SER A 106 -20.55 -1.24 -17.76
N GLN A 107 -20.06 -1.29 -18.99
CA GLN A 107 -20.65 -1.98 -20.14
C GLN A 107 -20.24 -3.46 -20.23
N TYR A 108 -19.24 -3.88 -19.45
CA TYR A 108 -18.79 -5.26 -19.38
C TYR A 108 -19.48 -5.98 -18.22
N TYR A 109 -20.68 -6.50 -18.46
CA TYR A 109 -21.34 -7.54 -17.65
C TYR A 109 -21.05 -8.96 -18.16
N ASN A 110 -20.19 -9.09 -19.18
CA ASN A 110 -19.97 -10.36 -19.87
C ASN A 110 -18.50 -10.79 -19.80
N PHE A 111 -18.21 -11.66 -18.83
CA PHE A 111 -16.90 -12.27 -18.61
C PHE A 111 -16.28 -12.90 -19.87
N LYS A 112 -17.08 -13.47 -20.77
CA LYS A 112 -16.56 -14.05 -22.04
C LYS A 112 -16.04 -12.99 -23.01
N ARG A 113 -16.63 -11.78 -23.00
CA ARG A 113 -16.07 -10.64 -23.75
C ARG A 113 -14.75 -10.18 -23.15
N LEU A 114 -14.61 -10.21 -21.82
CA LEU A 114 -13.35 -9.83 -21.16
C LEU A 114 -12.18 -10.70 -21.63
N LEU A 115 -12.35 -12.03 -21.63
CA LEU A 115 -11.31 -12.97 -22.07
C LEU A 115 -10.92 -12.80 -23.55
N HIS A 116 -11.80 -12.24 -24.39
CA HIS A 116 -11.49 -11.89 -25.77
C HIS A 116 -10.61 -10.63 -25.89
N TYR A 117 -10.78 -9.64 -24.99
CA TYR A 117 -9.98 -8.41 -24.98
C TYR A 117 -8.66 -8.52 -24.20
N ILE A 118 -8.53 -9.48 -23.30
CA ILE A 118 -7.31 -9.72 -22.51
C ILE A 118 -6.96 -11.23 -22.58
N PRO A 119 -6.52 -11.73 -23.76
CA PRO A 119 -6.21 -13.15 -23.94
C PRO A 119 -5.09 -13.64 -23.02
N GLU A 120 -4.22 -12.74 -22.52
CA GLU A 120 -3.18 -13.08 -21.55
C GLU A 120 -3.76 -13.62 -20.24
N MET A 121 -4.99 -13.24 -19.87
CA MET A 121 -5.67 -13.79 -18.68
C MET A 121 -5.88 -15.30 -18.81
N VAL A 122 -6.18 -15.81 -20.00
CA VAL A 122 -6.45 -17.24 -20.22
C VAL A 122 -5.18 -18.10 -20.11
N ASN A 123 -3.99 -17.49 -20.19
CA ASN A 123 -2.72 -18.20 -20.14
C ASN A 123 -2.36 -18.63 -18.70
N GLU A 124 -2.67 -19.87 -18.35
CA GLU A 124 -2.29 -20.50 -17.06
C GLU A 124 -0.79 -20.49 -16.79
N ASN A 125 0.05 -20.47 -17.84
CA ASN A 125 1.51 -20.40 -17.71
C ASN A 125 2.03 -18.96 -17.51
N LEU A 126 1.19 -17.93 -17.58
CA LEU A 126 1.65 -16.54 -17.45
C LEU A 126 2.44 -16.27 -16.15
N PRO A 127 2.07 -16.81 -14.96
CA PRO A 127 2.85 -16.61 -13.74
C PRO A 127 4.30 -17.10 -13.86
N THR A 128 4.60 -18.18 -14.59
CA THR A 128 5.98 -18.71 -14.74
C THR A 128 6.88 -17.79 -15.58
N THR A 129 6.29 -16.82 -16.29
CA THR A 129 7.03 -15.77 -17.03
C THR A 129 7.49 -14.61 -16.13
N TYR A 130 6.87 -14.45 -14.96
CA TYR A 130 7.10 -13.33 -14.03
C TYR A 130 7.70 -13.78 -12.68
N TYR A 131 7.40 -14.99 -12.24
CA TYR A 131 7.78 -15.54 -10.94
C TYR A 131 8.60 -16.83 -11.09
N SER A 132 9.67 -16.95 -10.32
CA SER A 132 10.47 -18.18 -10.26
C SER A 132 9.66 -19.33 -9.63
N PRO A 133 9.97 -20.60 -9.97
CA PRO A 133 9.33 -21.76 -9.36
C PRO A 133 9.38 -21.76 -7.83
N ASP A 134 10.48 -21.25 -7.25
CA ASP A 134 10.68 -21.22 -5.80
C ASP A 134 9.74 -20.21 -5.12
N ILE A 135 9.54 -19.03 -5.71
CA ILE A 135 8.52 -18.10 -5.23
C ILE A 135 7.15 -18.76 -5.36
N LEU A 136 6.78 -19.28 -6.54
CA LEU A 136 5.45 -19.87 -6.78
C LEU A 136 5.10 -21.02 -5.83
N LYS A 137 6.08 -21.81 -5.38
CA LYS A 137 5.91 -22.95 -4.47
C LYS A 137 5.98 -22.57 -2.99
N SER A 138 6.58 -21.43 -2.64
CA SER A 138 6.80 -21.04 -1.23
C SER A 138 5.49 -20.86 -0.46
N GLU A 139 5.45 -21.35 0.79
CA GLU A 139 4.31 -21.18 1.71
C GLU A 139 3.98 -19.70 1.94
N TYR A 140 5.00 -18.84 2.01
CA TYR A 140 4.82 -17.40 2.12
C TYR A 140 4.01 -16.85 0.93
N SER A 141 4.35 -17.25 -0.29
CA SER A 141 3.58 -16.82 -1.46
C SER A 141 2.15 -17.37 -1.43
N GLN A 142 1.89 -18.58 -0.91
CA GLN A 142 0.53 -19.15 -0.89
C GLN A 142 -0.45 -18.25 -0.11
N ASN A 143 0.05 -17.55 0.91
CA ASN A 143 -0.72 -16.69 1.79
C ASN A 143 -0.61 -15.19 1.44
N PHE A 144 0.46 -14.77 0.74
CA PHE A 144 0.75 -13.34 0.50
C PHE A 144 1.04 -13.03 -0.97
N TRP A 145 0.61 -11.85 -1.42
CA TRP A 145 1.01 -11.32 -2.72
C TRP A 145 2.51 -11.02 -2.74
N MET A 146 3.16 -11.38 -3.84
CA MET A 146 4.59 -11.22 -4.06
C MET A 146 4.82 -10.38 -5.31
N LEU A 147 5.91 -9.61 -5.33
CA LEU A 147 6.39 -8.99 -6.56
C LEU A 147 7.02 -10.03 -7.50
N PRO A 148 6.88 -9.88 -8.83
CA PRO A 148 7.67 -10.63 -9.80
C PRO A 148 9.17 -10.54 -9.54
N ASN A 149 9.90 -11.63 -9.78
CA ASN A 149 11.35 -11.69 -9.64
C ASN A 149 12.08 -12.15 -10.91
N LEU A 150 11.38 -12.63 -11.94
CA LEU A 150 11.98 -12.96 -13.25
C LEU A 150 11.84 -11.82 -14.26
N ARG A 151 10.74 -11.06 -14.20
CA ARG A 151 10.43 -10.00 -15.15
C ARG A 151 9.57 -8.94 -14.49
N GLU A 152 9.84 -7.67 -14.76
CA GLU A 152 8.96 -6.57 -14.34
C GLU A 152 7.58 -6.67 -15.00
N LEU A 153 6.55 -6.18 -14.31
CA LEU A 153 5.19 -6.14 -14.87
C LEU A 153 5.17 -5.25 -16.12
N PRO A 154 4.49 -5.67 -17.21
CA PRO A 154 4.34 -4.81 -18.36
C PRO A 154 3.56 -3.57 -17.93
N GLU A 155 4.10 -2.39 -18.21
CA GLU A 155 3.39 -1.15 -17.88
C GLU A 155 1.98 -1.19 -18.47
N PRO A 156 0.94 -0.76 -17.72
CA PRO A 156 -0.38 -0.57 -18.28
C PRO A 156 -0.29 0.29 -19.53
N VAL A 157 -0.78 -0.25 -20.66
CA VAL A 157 -0.95 0.52 -21.90
C VAL A 157 -1.65 1.81 -21.54
N GLN A 158 -1.10 2.94 -21.96
CA GLN A 158 -1.61 4.28 -21.63
C GLN A 158 -2.99 4.46 -22.28
N HIS A 159 -4.04 4.02 -21.57
CA HIS A 159 -5.41 4.31 -21.95
C HIS A 159 -5.71 5.79 -21.66
N PRO A 160 -6.39 6.50 -22.58
CA PRO A 160 -6.59 7.94 -22.46
C PRO A 160 -7.52 8.35 -21.31
N ASP A 161 -8.25 7.41 -20.70
CA ASP A 161 -8.94 7.65 -19.42
C ASP A 161 -7.94 7.56 -18.25
N LEU A 162 -6.99 8.47 -18.29
CA LEU A 162 -5.90 8.61 -17.34
C LEU A 162 -6.41 9.03 -15.95
N THR A 163 -7.70 9.34 -15.79
CA THR A 163 -8.27 9.99 -14.61
C THR A 163 -8.03 9.26 -13.30
N PHE A 164 -7.96 7.92 -13.29
CA PHE A 164 -7.55 7.16 -12.11
C PHE A 164 -6.04 7.33 -11.86
N ARG A 165 -5.21 6.82 -12.79
CA ARG A 165 -3.76 6.75 -12.57
C ARG A 165 -3.12 8.14 -12.45
N GLU A 166 -3.49 9.14 -13.26
CA GLU A 166 -2.99 10.51 -13.11
C GLU A 166 -3.48 11.24 -11.85
N ARG A 167 -4.64 10.90 -11.25
CA ARG A 167 -4.98 11.47 -9.93
C ARG A 167 -4.01 10.99 -8.85
N PHE A 168 -3.56 9.73 -8.93
CA PHE A 168 -2.67 9.11 -7.93
C PHE A 168 -1.17 9.18 -8.26
N THR A 169 -0.81 9.28 -9.54
CA THR A 169 0.57 9.27 -10.06
C THR A 169 0.85 10.47 -10.95
N LYS A 170 0.11 11.58 -10.78
CA LYS A 170 0.55 12.87 -11.32
C LYS A 170 2.01 13.04 -10.89
N THR A 171 2.91 13.11 -11.86
CA THR A 171 4.26 13.65 -11.66
C THR A 171 4.08 15.12 -11.37
N GLN A 172 3.76 15.42 -10.11
CA GLN A 172 3.53 16.76 -9.63
C GLN A 172 4.89 17.45 -9.55
N PHE A 173 5.33 18.00 -10.67
CA PHE A 173 6.56 18.79 -10.78
C PHE A 173 6.60 19.91 -9.73
N GLU A 174 5.41 20.41 -9.34
CA GLU A 174 5.13 20.91 -8.00
C GLU A 174 3.85 20.23 -7.45
N ASP A 175 4.00 19.32 -6.48
CA ASP A 175 2.90 19.09 -5.53
C ASP A 175 3.07 20.13 -4.43
N PRO A 176 2.23 21.18 -4.36
CA PRO A 176 2.33 22.13 -3.27
C PRO A 176 2.14 21.41 -1.92
N GLU A 177 1.38 20.32 -1.90
CA GLU A 177 1.11 19.56 -0.69
C GLU A 177 2.19 18.55 -0.28
N ARG A 178 3.16 18.20 -1.15
CA ARG A 178 4.08 17.08 -0.90
C ARG A 178 4.85 17.21 0.41
N ARG A 179 5.33 18.42 0.74
CA ARG A 179 6.02 18.67 2.01
C ARG A 179 5.08 18.57 3.22
N LEU A 180 3.83 19.03 3.10
CA LEU A 180 2.82 18.97 4.16
C LEU A 180 2.31 17.53 4.39
N ARG A 181 2.07 16.76 3.31
CA ARG A 181 1.68 15.35 3.34
C ARG A 181 2.80 14.45 3.88
N PHE A 182 4.05 14.72 3.47
CA PHE A 182 5.21 14.04 4.02
C PHE A 182 5.39 14.34 5.52
N ALA A 183 5.30 15.61 5.92
CA ALA A 183 5.34 16.00 7.33
C ALA A 183 4.24 15.32 8.15
N PHE A 184 3.01 15.26 7.63
CA PHE A 184 1.91 14.50 8.25
C PHE A 184 2.30 13.06 8.56
N ALA A 185 2.79 12.30 7.56
CA ALA A 185 3.19 10.91 7.76
C ALA A 185 4.36 10.74 8.76
N VAL A 186 5.35 11.65 8.73
CA VAL A 186 6.49 11.63 9.66
C VAL A 186 6.03 11.87 11.11
N VAL A 187 5.17 12.87 11.33
CA VAL A 187 4.65 13.20 12.67
C VAL A 187 3.71 12.11 13.17
N GLN A 188 2.79 11.63 12.33
CA GLN A 188 1.91 10.51 12.65
C GLN A 188 2.70 9.26 13.06
N ARG A 189 3.85 8.99 12.40
CA ARG A 189 4.72 7.86 12.74
C ARG A 189 5.36 7.99 14.12
N TYR A 190 5.95 9.13 14.49
CA TYR A 190 6.63 9.26 15.79
C TYR A 190 5.68 9.54 16.97
N LEU A 191 4.42 9.92 16.70
CA LEU A 191 3.36 10.01 17.70
C LEU A 191 2.59 8.68 17.90
N ARG A 192 3.06 7.57 17.32
CA ARG A 192 2.43 6.26 17.44
C ARG A 192 2.45 5.76 18.90
N PRO A 193 1.34 5.19 19.41
CA PRO A 193 1.32 4.54 20.72
C PRO A 193 2.42 3.48 20.86
N GLY A 194 3.17 3.53 21.96
CA GLY A 194 4.26 2.57 22.25
C GLY A 194 5.59 2.85 21.52
N GLU A 195 5.70 3.91 20.73
CA GLU A 195 6.98 4.31 20.14
C GLU A 195 7.89 4.92 21.21
N THR A 196 9.09 4.36 21.37
CA THR A 196 10.07 4.74 22.41
C THR A 196 11.25 5.53 21.88
N ARG A 197 11.45 5.56 20.55
CA ARG A 197 12.55 6.30 19.92
C ARG A 197 12.32 7.80 19.99
N ARG A 198 13.41 8.56 20.15
CA ARG A 198 13.38 10.03 20.24
C ARG A 198 12.87 10.64 18.94
N ARG A 199 12.05 11.70 19.04
CA ARG A 199 11.56 12.53 17.91
C ARG A 199 12.66 12.89 16.91
N SER A 200 13.85 13.25 17.39
CA SER A 200 14.99 13.63 16.55
C SER A 200 15.45 12.51 15.61
N TRP A 201 15.39 11.25 16.03
CA TRP A 201 15.77 10.09 15.21
C TRP A 201 14.90 9.97 13.96
N PHE A 202 13.57 10.13 14.13
CA PHE A 202 12.63 10.15 13.01
C PHE A 202 12.84 11.34 12.07
N ILE A 203 13.10 12.53 12.61
CA ILE A 203 13.33 13.74 11.80
C ILE A 203 14.61 13.59 10.98
N SER A 204 15.70 13.08 11.55
CA SER A 204 16.95 12.83 10.81
C SER A 204 16.76 11.82 9.67
N LEU A 205 16.05 10.71 9.90
CA LEU A 205 15.73 9.74 8.84
C LEU A 205 14.79 10.31 7.78
N ALA A 206 13.79 11.11 8.18
CA ALA A 206 12.88 11.78 7.27
C ALA A 206 13.61 12.77 6.36
N PHE A 207 14.54 13.56 6.90
CA PHE A 207 15.36 14.51 6.15
C PHE A 207 16.29 13.81 5.16
N ALA A 208 17.04 12.78 5.60
CA ALA A 208 17.88 11.99 4.70
C ALA A 208 17.05 11.36 3.56
N SER A 209 15.89 10.77 3.87
CA SER A 209 15.01 10.13 2.89
C SER A 209 14.44 11.13 1.88
N LEU A 210 13.93 12.28 2.35
CA LEU A 210 13.34 13.32 1.50
C LEU A 210 14.41 14.03 0.66
N GLN A 211 15.61 14.25 1.20
CA GLN A 211 16.74 14.82 0.46
C GLN A 211 17.18 13.88 -0.66
N GLN A 212 17.41 12.60 -0.37
CA GLN A 212 17.80 11.59 -1.36
C GLN A 212 16.75 11.46 -2.47
N GLN A 213 15.46 11.30 -2.11
CA GLN A 213 14.40 11.16 -3.10
C GLN A 213 14.16 12.45 -3.89
N THR A 214 14.38 13.64 -3.32
CA THR A 214 14.37 14.90 -4.06
C THR A 214 15.56 15.03 -5.03
N MET A 215 16.75 14.53 -4.67
CA MET A 215 17.90 14.48 -5.59
C MET A 215 17.66 13.52 -6.75
N GLN A 216 17.11 12.33 -6.49
CA GLN A 216 16.73 11.35 -7.51
C GLN A 216 15.61 11.86 -8.43
N LEU A 217 14.61 12.54 -7.86
CA LEU A 217 13.55 13.14 -8.66
C LEU A 217 14.11 14.26 -9.53
N ARG A 218 15.04 15.10 -9.01
CA ARG A 218 15.69 16.17 -9.79
C ARG A 218 16.63 15.68 -10.90
N SER A 219 17.17 14.46 -10.84
CA SER A 219 18.01 13.93 -11.95
C SER A 219 17.17 13.56 -13.18
N THR A 220 15.90 13.24 -12.99
CA THR A 220 14.93 12.99 -14.08
C THR A 220 14.05 14.20 -14.38
N GLN A 221 13.84 15.08 -13.40
CA GLN A 221 12.89 16.21 -13.45
C GLN A 221 13.52 17.50 -12.86
N PRO A 222 14.34 18.24 -13.64
CA PRO A 222 15.09 19.39 -13.12
C PRO A 222 14.26 20.53 -12.52
N GLN A 223 12.98 20.62 -12.91
CA GLN A 223 12.01 21.64 -12.44
C GLN A 223 11.62 21.48 -10.97
N VAL A 224 11.73 20.27 -10.41
CA VAL A 224 11.34 20.01 -9.01
C VAL A 224 12.23 20.81 -8.07
N ALA A 225 11.64 21.63 -7.20
CA ALA A 225 12.39 22.46 -6.26
C ALA A 225 13.43 21.68 -5.45
N ALA A 226 14.55 22.33 -5.13
CA ALA A 226 15.61 21.73 -4.34
C ALA A 226 15.11 21.30 -2.93
N TYR A 227 15.78 20.30 -2.35
CA TYR A 227 15.61 20.00 -0.94
C TYR A 227 15.94 21.24 -0.10
N SER A 228 15.20 21.42 0.99
CA SER A 228 15.45 22.50 1.94
C SER A 228 15.08 22.04 3.33
N GLU A 229 16.04 22.08 4.25
CA GLU A 229 15.83 21.65 5.63
C GLU A 229 14.84 22.56 6.36
N THR A 230 14.98 23.90 6.23
CA THR A 230 14.06 24.86 6.84
C THR A 230 12.62 24.63 6.40
N GLN A 231 12.40 24.46 5.10
CA GLN A 231 11.06 24.22 4.55
C GLN A 231 10.46 22.90 5.06
N SER A 232 11.29 21.85 5.18
CA SER A 232 10.86 20.54 5.66
C SER A 232 10.56 20.56 7.18
N TYR A 233 11.42 21.23 7.96
CA TYR A 233 11.25 21.40 9.40
C TYR A 233 10.02 22.25 9.75
N PHE A 234 9.75 23.32 8.99
CA PHE A 234 8.55 24.15 9.14
C PHE A 234 7.27 23.30 9.12
N TYR A 235 7.10 22.47 8.08
CA TYR A 235 5.91 21.61 7.99
C TYR A 235 5.86 20.55 9.09
N ILE A 236 6.99 19.95 9.47
CA ILE A 236 7.04 19.00 10.60
C ILE A 236 6.61 19.66 11.91
N GLN A 237 6.97 20.93 12.17
CA GLN A 237 6.53 21.65 13.37
C GLN A 237 5.07 22.06 13.29
N LEU A 238 4.61 22.62 12.17
CA LEU A 238 3.21 23.00 11.97
C LEU A 238 2.26 21.81 12.14
N VAL A 239 2.61 20.66 11.56
CA VAL A 239 1.87 19.39 11.72
C VAL A 239 1.96 18.87 13.16
N HIS A 240 3.12 18.97 13.82
CA HIS A 240 3.27 18.56 15.22
C HIS A 240 2.38 19.36 16.17
N ALA A 241 2.27 20.67 15.98
CA ALA A 241 1.40 21.54 16.74
C ALA A 241 -0.09 21.16 16.57
N ALA A 242 -0.49 20.84 15.35
CA ALA A 242 -1.85 20.38 15.02
C ALA A 242 -2.17 18.99 15.59
N LEU A 243 -1.31 17.98 15.34
CA LEU A 243 -1.55 16.62 15.83
C LEU A 243 -1.45 16.51 17.36
N SER A 244 -0.59 17.31 18.02
CA SER A 244 -0.59 17.42 19.48
C SER A 244 -1.93 17.96 20.02
N GLY A 245 -2.58 18.86 19.29
CA GLY A 245 -3.94 19.31 19.58
C GLY A 245 -5.00 18.21 19.49
N LEU A 246 -4.86 17.25 18.56
CA LEU A 246 -5.72 16.06 18.51
C LEU A 246 -5.47 15.10 19.67
N ILE A 247 -4.21 14.90 20.08
CA ILE A 247 -3.86 14.05 21.24
C ILE A 247 -4.53 14.59 22.51
N PHE A 248 -4.57 15.91 22.69
CA PHE A 248 -5.24 16.53 23.84
C PHE A 248 -6.76 16.26 23.89
N ILE A 249 -7.40 16.04 22.74
CA ILE A 249 -8.86 15.87 22.62
C ILE A 249 -9.29 14.39 22.61
N GLY A 250 -8.62 13.56 21.81
CA GLY A 250 -8.99 12.15 21.56
C GLY A 250 -7.87 11.13 21.83
N GLY A 251 -6.75 11.58 22.38
CA GLY A 251 -5.59 10.74 22.67
C GLY A 251 -4.79 10.29 21.43
N PRO A 252 -3.71 9.52 21.62
CA PRO A 252 -2.82 9.11 20.53
C PRO A 252 -3.45 8.19 19.46
N LYS A 253 -4.57 7.51 19.77
CA LYS A 253 -5.28 6.66 18.81
C LYS A 253 -5.89 7.47 17.67
N LEU A 254 -6.56 8.57 17.99
CA LEU A 254 -7.16 9.49 17.00
C LEU A 254 -6.13 9.99 15.97
N VAL A 255 -4.87 10.19 16.39
CA VAL A 255 -3.78 10.58 15.48
C VAL A 255 -3.39 9.45 14.52
N GLN A 256 -3.50 8.18 14.90
CA GLN A 256 -3.26 7.05 13.99
C GLN A 256 -4.44 6.77 13.05
N GLU A 257 -5.66 7.14 13.46
CA GLU A 257 -6.89 6.92 12.70
C GLU A 257 -7.13 8.02 11.66
N VAL A 258 -6.83 9.29 11.96
CA VAL A 258 -7.10 10.41 11.04
C VAL A 258 -6.31 10.28 9.72
N SER A 259 -7.01 10.47 8.60
CA SER A 259 -6.40 10.51 7.26
C SER A 259 -5.84 11.90 6.92
N TYR A 260 -4.91 12.00 5.97
CA TYR A 260 -4.31 13.29 5.59
C TYR A 260 -5.32 14.34 5.07
N PRO A 261 -6.27 14.02 4.16
CA PRO A 261 -7.26 15.01 3.68
C PRO A 261 -8.16 15.52 4.82
N GLN A 262 -8.54 14.62 5.72
CA GLN A 262 -9.34 14.90 6.91
C GLN A 262 -8.58 15.82 7.87
N PHE A 263 -7.33 15.49 8.21
CA PHE A 263 -6.42 16.34 9.00
C PHE A 263 -6.27 17.75 8.39
N LYS A 264 -6.02 17.85 7.08
CA LYS A 264 -5.87 19.13 6.38
C LYS A 264 -7.13 19.97 6.50
N ALA A 265 -8.31 19.35 6.32
CA ALA A 265 -9.61 20.02 6.48
C ALA A 265 -9.89 20.44 7.94
N THR A 266 -9.53 19.60 8.93
CA THR A 266 -9.68 19.90 10.37
C THR A 266 -9.03 21.21 10.77
N PHE A 267 -7.79 21.42 10.32
CA PHE A 267 -6.95 22.54 10.71
C PHE A 267 -6.86 23.66 9.66
N ASN A 268 -7.63 23.54 8.56
CA ASN A 268 -7.61 24.45 7.40
C ASN A 268 -6.19 24.76 6.89
N LEU A 269 -5.33 23.73 6.82
CA LEU A 269 -3.92 23.91 6.51
C LEU A 269 -3.70 24.10 5.00
N SER A 270 -2.95 25.15 4.66
CA SER A 270 -2.55 25.45 3.29
C SER A 270 -1.06 25.14 3.04
N PRO A 271 -0.68 24.62 1.86
CA PRO A 271 0.67 24.68 1.32
C PRO A 271 1.33 26.06 1.27
N SER A 272 0.54 27.13 1.36
CA SER A 272 1.05 28.51 1.44
C SER A 272 1.25 29.00 2.87
N ALA A 273 0.93 28.21 3.91
CA ALA A 273 0.95 28.68 5.30
C ALA A 273 2.32 29.21 5.78
N TRP A 274 3.41 28.89 5.08
CA TRP A 274 4.74 29.44 5.35
C TRP A 274 4.83 30.96 5.14
N THR A 275 3.99 31.56 4.29
CA THR A 275 4.09 33.01 3.95
C THR A 275 3.85 33.92 5.14
N ASP A 276 3.09 33.45 6.13
CA ASP A 276 2.79 34.18 7.36
C ASP A 276 3.96 34.17 8.35
N HIS A 277 4.89 33.22 8.18
CA HIS A 277 6.00 32.95 9.09
C HIS A 277 7.35 33.39 8.51
N TYR A 278 7.56 33.23 7.19
CA TYR A 278 8.83 33.48 6.53
C TYR A 278 8.71 34.54 5.41
N SER A 279 9.76 35.35 5.25
CA SER A 279 9.96 36.10 4.01
C SER A 279 10.45 35.18 2.88
N PRO A 280 10.12 35.45 1.60
CA PRO A 280 10.66 34.71 0.46
C PRO A 280 12.20 34.73 0.43
N ALA A 281 12.80 35.86 0.81
CA ALA A 281 14.25 36.03 0.86
C ALA A 281 14.94 35.02 1.81
N LEU A 282 14.33 34.74 2.98
CA LEU A 282 14.82 33.70 3.89
C LEU A 282 14.43 32.30 3.39
N TRP A 283 13.15 32.10 3.04
CA TRP A 283 12.56 30.80 2.67
C TRP A 283 13.29 30.08 1.53
N ASP A 284 13.75 30.82 0.52
CA ASP A 284 14.42 30.27 -0.67
C ASP A 284 15.96 30.34 -0.60
N SER A 285 16.51 30.94 0.47
CA SER A 285 17.94 31.16 0.67
C SER A 285 18.76 29.86 0.69
N VAL A 286 20.06 29.97 0.36
CA VAL A 286 21.00 28.84 0.48
C VAL A 286 21.14 28.37 1.94
N GLN A 287 21.10 29.30 2.89
CA GLN A 287 21.16 28.98 4.33
C GLN A 287 19.96 28.13 4.76
N ALA A 288 18.75 28.53 4.37
CA ALA A 288 17.52 27.78 4.67
C ALA A 288 17.51 26.36 4.07
N ARG A 289 18.22 26.16 2.96
CA ARG A 289 18.38 24.83 2.36
C ARG A 289 19.30 23.93 3.16
N ALA A 290 20.41 24.48 3.66
CA ALA A 290 21.49 23.75 4.30
C ALA A 290 21.22 23.38 5.78
N ALA A 291 20.43 24.18 6.50
CA ALA A 291 20.05 23.92 7.88
C ALA A 291 18.69 24.60 8.21
N PHE A 292 18.06 24.22 9.31
CA PHE A 292 16.92 24.96 9.85
C PHE A 292 17.29 26.40 10.28
N VAL A 293 16.54 27.37 9.75
CA VAL A 293 16.57 28.79 10.14
C VAL A 293 15.19 29.15 10.72
N PRO A 294 15.12 29.83 11.88
CA PRO A 294 13.84 30.20 12.48
C PRO A 294 13.05 31.23 11.64
N PRO A 295 11.73 31.30 11.80
CA PRO A 295 10.87 32.30 11.13
C PRO A 295 11.30 33.75 11.39
N ASP A 296 11.33 34.58 10.35
CA ASP A 296 11.67 36.02 10.42
C ASP A 296 10.45 36.95 10.50
N ARG A 297 9.23 36.46 10.22
CA ARG A 297 7.98 37.24 10.34
C ARG A 297 7.18 36.93 11.61
N LYS A 298 6.97 35.65 11.89
CA LYS A 298 6.08 35.18 12.96
C LYS A 298 6.56 33.84 13.52
N PRO A 299 6.67 33.66 14.85
CA PRO A 299 7.04 32.38 15.42
C PRO A 299 6.05 31.28 15.04
N LEU A 300 6.54 30.04 14.96
CA LEU A 300 5.72 28.85 14.78
C LEU A 300 4.79 28.64 16.00
N PRO A 301 3.56 28.11 15.80
CA PRO A 301 2.69 27.75 16.92
C PRO A 301 3.20 26.47 17.61
N ASP A 302 3.21 26.44 18.95
CA ASP A 302 3.55 25.23 19.71
C ASP A 302 2.41 24.19 19.69
N THR A 303 1.16 24.67 19.73
CA THR A 303 -0.05 23.84 19.63
C THR A 303 -1.12 24.56 18.79
N MET A 304 -1.92 23.80 18.04
CA MET A 304 -3.10 24.32 17.34
C MET A 304 -4.34 23.63 17.90
N HIS A 305 -5.37 24.39 18.25
CA HIS A 305 -6.61 23.82 18.75
C HIS A 305 -7.47 23.32 17.58
N ALA A 306 -7.84 22.03 17.59
CA ALA A 306 -8.81 21.52 16.64
C ALA A 306 -10.21 22.10 16.93
N PRO A 307 -11.04 22.39 15.92
CA PRO A 307 -12.41 22.82 16.13
C PRO A 307 -13.22 21.78 16.92
N LYS A 308 -14.01 22.21 17.90
CA LYS A 308 -14.80 21.32 18.80
C LYS A 308 -15.80 20.38 18.09
N PHE A 309 -16.09 20.62 16.81
CA PHE A 309 -17.02 19.83 15.99
C PHE A 309 -16.53 18.41 15.61
N TRP A 310 -15.30 18.04 15.97
CA TRP A 310 -14.67 16.78 15.52
C TRP A 310 -15.05 15.51 16.30
N ILE A 311 -15.86 15.62 17.35
CA ILE A 311 -16.28 14.45 18.16
C ILE A 311 -17.55 13.84 17.56
N GLY A 312 -17.42 12.90 16.61
CA GLY A 312 -18.58 12.21 16.04
C GLY A 312 -18.25 10.96 15.21
N PRO A 313 -19.22 10.03 15.04
CA PRO A 313 -19.05 8.74 14.34
C PRO A 313 -18.98 8.86 12.80
N THR A 314 -18.61 10.04 12.28
CA THR A 314 -18.53 10.34 10.85
C THR A 314 -17.25 9.82 10.17
N HIS A 315 -16.32 9.22 10.93
CA HIS A 315 -14.98 8.82 10.47
C HIS A 315 -15.01 8.00 9.17
N HIS A 316 -15.63 6.82 9.19
CA HIS A 316 -15.70 5.93 8.03
C HIS A 316 -16.47 6.53 6.84
N ARG A 317 -17.46 7.39 7.09
CA ARG A 317 -18.26 8.02 6.02
C ARG A 317 -17.48 9.15 5.33
N ALA A 318 -16.61 9.85 6.05
CA ALA A 318 -15.70 10.83 5.49
C ALA A 318 -14.58 10.17 4.68
N GLU A 319 -13.99 9.08 5.19
CA GLU A 319 -12.98 8.31 4.46
C GLU A 319 -13.56 7.73 3.16
N ALA A 320 -14.70 7.04 3.20
CA ALA A 320 -15.38 6.55 1.99
C ALA A 320 -15.76 7.68 1.00
N HIS A 321 -15.87 8.93 1.43
CA HIS A 321 -16.00 10.08 0.53
C HIS A 321 -14.66 10.49 -0.09
N PHE A 322 -13.57 10.54 0.70
CA PHE A 322 -12.23 10.82 0.19
C PHE A 322 -11.69 9.72 -0.73
N HIS A 323 -11.98 8.44 -0.48
CA HIS A 323 -11.67 7.32 -1.38
C HIS A 323 -12.39 7.48 -2.73
N ARG A 324 -13.72 7.73 -2.73
CA ARG A 324 -14.49 8.00 -3.95
C ARG A 324 -14.01 9.23 -4.74
N LEU A 325 -13.48 10.25 -4.07
CA LEU A 325 -12.87 11.41 -4.73
C LEU A 325 -11.43 11.15 -5.23
N GLY A 326 -10.81 10.03 -4.84
CA GLY A 326 -9.40 9.73 -5.13
C GLY A 326 -8.41 10.59 -4.34
N LEU A 327 -8.80 11.06 -3.15
CA LEU A 327 -7.99 11.91 -2.28
C LEU A 327 -7.17 11.12 -1.23
N ILE A 328 -7.51 9.85 -1.01
CA ILE A 328 -6.68 8.89 -0.28
C ILE A 328 -6.11 7.92 -1.33
N PRO A 329 -4.79 7.91 -1.59
CA PRO A 329 -4.19 6.98 -2.53
C PRO A 329 -4.05 5.58 -1.92
N GLU A 330 -4.23 4.52 -2.71
CA GLU A 330 -4.07 3.12 -2.27
C GLU A 330 -2.67 2.82 -1.69
N LEU A 331 -1.65 3.53 -2.20
CA LEU A 331 -0.29 3.49 -1.68
C LEU A 331 0.16 4.90 -1.28
N PRO A 332 0.87 5.07 -0.15
CA PRO A 332 1.50 6.34 0.19
C PRO A 332 2.41 6.87 -0.92
N ALA A 333 2.57 8.20 -0.98
CA ALA A 333 3.46 8.86 -1.93
C ALA A 333 4.92 8.35 -1.80
N PRO A 334 5.73 8.36 -2.88
CA PRO A 334 7.06 7.75 -2.87
C PRO A 334 7.96 8.20 -1.71
N GLU A 335 8.03 9.50 -1.40
CA GLU A 335 8.79 9.97 -0.24
C GLU A 335 8.38 9.32 1.10
N ILE A 336 7.09 9.06 1.31
CA ILE A 336 6.57 8.39 2.51
C ILE A 336 6.99 6.91 2.53
N LEU A 337 6.92 6.23 1.38
CA LEU A 337 7.41 4.86 1.24
C LEU A 337 8.93 4.77 1.48
N HIS A 338 9.72 5.71 0.96
CA HIS A 338 11.16 5.79 1.21
C HIS A 338 11.48 6.02 2.70
N PHE A 339 10.75 6.90 3.38
CA PHE A 339 10.89 7.13 4.82
C PHE A 339 10.54 5.88 5.65
N HIS A 340 9.43 5.20 5.34
CA HIS A 340 9.08 3.95 6.03
C HIS A 340 10.09 2.82 5.74
N ARG A 341 10.60 2.73 4.51
CA ARG A 341 11.70 1.82 4.15
C ARG A 341 12.96 2.12 4.97
N ALA A 342 13.33 3.39 5.14
CA ALA A 342 14.49 3.78 5.95
C ALA A 342 14.33 3.33 7.42
N ILE A 343 13.15 3.50 8.01
CA ILE A 343 12.85 2.99 9.36
C ILE A 343 13.01 1.46 9.41
N LEU A 344 12.41 0.73 8.46
CA LEU A 344 12.49 -0.74 8.42
C LEU A 344 13.92 -1.26 8.22
N LEU A 345 14.76 -0.52 7.47
CA LEU A 345 16.18 -0.87 7.30
C LEU A 345 16.99 -0.65 8.59
N GLU A 346 16.67 0.36 9.40
CA GLU A 346 17.27 0.51 10.73
C GLU A 346 16.73 -0.56 11.71
N ASP A 347 15.43 -0.84 11.70
CA ASP A 347 14.81 -1.89 12.51
C ASP A 347 15.45 -3.27 12.20
N ALA A 348 15.71 -3.56 10.92
CA ALA A 348 16.35 -4.81 10.48
C ALA A 348 17.77 -5.01 11.04
N LYS A 349 18.53 -3.93 11.30
CA LYS A 349 19.86 -4.02 11.94
C LYS A 349 19.81 -4.49 13.40
N SER A 350 18.65 -4.39 14.04
CA SER A 350 18.43 -4.85 15.42
C SER A 350 18.02 -6.32 15.52
N ILE A 351 17.71 -6.97 14.40
CA ILE A 351 17.39 -8.40 14.36
C ILE A 351 18.69 -9.18 14.57
N PRO A 352 18.78 -10.06 15.57
CA PRO A 352 19.96 -10.90 15.76
C PRO A 352 20.18 -11.77 14.53
N ASN A 353 21.38 -11.72 13.96
CA ASN A 353 21.76 -12.64 12.88
C ASN A 353 22.03 -14.03 13.49
N PRO A 354 21.24 -15.08 13.17
CA PRO A 354 21.43 -16.41 13.74
C PRO A 354 22.77 -17.06 13.35
N ASP A 355 23.40 -16.60 12.26
CA ASP A 355 24.64 -17.16 11.71
C ASP A 355 25.92 -16.48 12.26
N LEU A 356 25.80 -15.51 13.17
CA LEU A 356 26.95 -14.86 13.83
C LEU A 356 27.08 -15.32 15.30
N PRO A 357 28.24 -15.87 15.72
CA PRO A 357 28.45 -16.24 17.11
C PRO A 357 28.40 -15.00 18.02
N PRO A 358 27.90 -15.13 19.26
CA PRO A 358 27.68 -13.99 20.15
C PRO A 358 28.99 -13.28 20.46
N VAL A 359 29.07 -12.00 20.07
CA VAL A 359 30.20 -11.14 20.41
C VAL A 359 30.14 -10.82 21.91
N HIS A 360 30.91 -11.55 22.71
CA HIS A 360 31.12 -11.21 24.11
C HIS A 360 31.88 -9.87 24.21
N HIS A 361 31.13 -8.78 24.44
CA HIS A 361 31.71 -7.52 24.87
C HIS A 361 32.32 -7.68 26.27
N HIS A 362 33.62 -7.97 26.33
CA HIS A 362 34.39 -7.83 27.55
C HIS A 362 34.41 -6.36 27.98
N HIS A 363 33.57 -6.00 28.95
CA HIS A 363 33.74 -4.73 29.66
C HIS A 363 35.08 -4.74 30.41
N PRO A 364 35.98 -3.76 30.18
CA PRO A 364 37.16 -3.61 31.01
C PRO A 364 36.74 -3.25 32.43
N ARG A 365 37.30 -3.97 33.41
CA ARG A 365 37.04 -3.78 34.84
C ARG A 365 37.49 -2.37 35.27
N PRO A 366 36.66 -1.56 35.94
CA PRO A 366 37.12 -0.27 36.45
C PRO A 366 38.21 -0.48 37.52
N PRO A 367 39.22 0.41 37.60
CA PRO A 367 40.25 0.33 38.64
C PRO A 367 39.65 0.61 40.03
N PRO A 368 40.21 0.03 41.10
CA PRO A 368 39.68 0.21 42.45
C PRO A 368 39.80 1.66 42.91
N SER A 369 38.70 2.22 43.41
CA SER A 369 38.63 3.55 44.00
C SER A 369 39.41 3.60 45.32
N ASN A 370 40.46 4.41 45.41
CA ASN A 370 41.15 4.67 46.67
C ASN A 370 40.23 5.44 47.62
N THR A 371 39.58 4.73 48.54
CA THR A 371 38.82 5.31 49.64
C THR A 371 39.76 5.87 50.71
N PHE A 372 40.05 7.17 50.63
CA PHE A 372 40.65 7.89 51.75
C PHE A 372 39.61 8.03 52.87
N THR A 373 39.76 7.25 53.93
CA THR A 373 39.03 7.45 55.19
C THR A 373 39.76 8.44 56.09
N PRO A 374 39.09 9.48 56.62
CA PRO A 374 39.68 10.36 57.60
C PRO A 374 39.63 9.73 59.00
N THR A 375 40.77 9.60 59.66
CA THR A 375 40.84 9.34 61.11
C THR A 375 40.99 10.64 61.87
N SER A 376 40.08 10.87 62.82
CA SER A 376 40.10 11.99 63.76
C SER A 376 40.30 11.47 65.19
N SER A 377 40.73 12.39 66.08
CA SER A 377 41.00 12.20 67.53
C SER A 377 42.24 11.38 67.92
N SER A 378 42.93 11.64 69.03
CA SER A 378 43.15 12.89 69.80
C SER A 378 44.25 12.67 70.85
N THR A 379 44.76 13.75 71.46
CA THR A 379 45.37 13.80 72.82
C THR A 379 46.55 12.88 73.15
N SER A 380 47.76 13.44 73.16
CA SER A 380 48.41 13.93 74.40
C SER A 380 49.42 15.03 74.08
#